data_AF-A0A4Y2CSL7-F1
#
_entry.id   AF-A0A4Y2CSL7-F1
#
_cell.length_a   1.000
_cell.length_b   1.000
_cell.length_c   1.000
_cell.angle_alpha   90.00
_cell.angle_beta   90.00
_cell.angle_gamma   90.00
#
_symmetry.space_group_name_H-M   'P 1'
#
loop_
_entity.id
_entity.type
_entity.pdbx_description
1 polymer ?
#
loop_
_entity_poly.entity_id
_entity_poly.type
_entity_poly.pdbx_seq_one_letter_code
_entity_poly.pdbx_strand_id
1 'polypeptide(L)'
;MGAIQIITPKSSVLAKEPSSRTKQVISAKDFATKAHVPIQVYQNNGVVGYSKITAQNFAYESDTTASFLRKIDMLWLYGKWNNLSLSGWNGYIERLSSNSMDYSISRILFLPFIPQPASVYNTIYTTLLCALENAKRYGHDVRIVTFDQPLYTKARGIVAAAPEGSDLSKIVIRLGGFHLLSSFFGAIGYIMQGSGIKEVLSLIYAPNTLDKMLTGHAYTKVHTLLHLTLATISKELVIDDDINANLQNTIKDVKNSTFI
;
A
#
# COMPACT_ATOMS: atom_id res chain seq x y z
N MET A 1 -14.26 14.76 5.80
CA MET A 1 -13.21 13.78 5.51
C MET A 1 -13.11 12.78 6.64
N GLY A 2 -13.23 11.49 6.33
CA GLY A 2 -13.02 10.41 7.29
C GLY A 2 -11.56 9.93 7.25
N ALA A 3 -11.05 9.46 8.37
CA ALA A 3 -9.70 8.89 8.46
C ALA A 3 -9.74 7.56 9.21
N ILE A 4 -8.96 6.62 8.71
CA ILE A 4 -8.74 5.30 9.32
C ILE A 4 -7.30 5.26 9.77
N GLN A 5 -7.07 4.91 11.02
CA GLN A 5 -5.74 4.72 11.58
C GLN A 5 -5.48 3.24 11.80
N ILE A 6 -4.30 2.78 11.40
CA ILE A 6 -3.83 1.42 11.62
C ILE A 6 -2.60 1.52 12.51
N ILE A 7 -2.60 0.83 13.65
CA ILE A 7 -1.50 0.83 14.61
C ILE A 7 -1.01 -0.60 14.83
N THR A 8 0.30 -0.78 14.80
CA THR A 8 0.97 -2.07 14.97
C THR A 8 2.16 -1.90 15.93
N PRO A 9 2.28 -2.72 16.99
CA PRO A 9 1.34 -3.77 17.41
C PRO A 9 0.06 -3.22 18.05
N LYS A 10 -0.98 -4.05 18.11
CA LYS A 10 -2.29 -3.76 18.73
C LYS A 10 -2.16 -3.32 20.19
N SER A 11 -1.11 -3.76 20.89
CA SER A 11 -0.79 -3.41 22.27
C SER A 11 -0.31 -1.96 22.44
N SER A 12 0.16 -1.29 21.38
CA SER A 12 0.58 0.12 21.42
C SER A 12 -0.59 1.10 21.57
N VAL A 13 -1.83 0.62 21.45
CA VAL A 13 -3.03 1.42 21.69
C VAL A 13 -3.52 1.16 23.11
N LEU A 14 -3.57 2.22 23.93
CA LEU A 14 -4.23 2.19 25.23
C LEU A 14 -5.60 1.50 25.10
N ALA A 15 -5.90 0.55 26.00
CA ALA A 15 -7.19 -0.10 26.04
C ALA A 15 -8.25 0.97 26.32
N LYS A 16 -8.93 1.45 25.27
CA LYS A 16 -10.23 2.10 25.46
C LYS A 16 -11.14 1.01 25.99
N GLU A 17 -11.84 1.29 27.10
CA GLU A 17 -12.92 0.43 27.55
C GLU A 17 -13.84 0.11 26.37
N PRO A 18 -14.34 -1.14 26.26
CA PRO A 18 -15.29 -1.50 25.22
C PRO A 18 -16.43 -0.48 25.26
N SER A 19 -16.53 0.35 24.23
CA SER A 19 -17.64 1.28 24.10
C SER A 19 -18.92 0.44 24.06
N SER A 20 -19.76 0.59 25.08
CA SER A 20 -21.02 -0.14 25.17
C SER A 20 -21.81 0.11 23.88
N ARG A 21 -22.33 -0.96 23.26
CA ARG A 21 -23.24 -0.81 22.12
C ARG A 21 -24.42 0.03 22.58
N THR A 22 -24.51 1.25 22.09
CA THR A 22 -25.60 2.16 22.40
C THR A 22 -26.89 1.61 21.79
N LYS A 23 -27.85 1.23 22.64
CA LYS A 23 -29.18 0.78 22.21
C LYS A 23 -30.06 1.92 21.68
N GLN A 24 -29.65 3.17 21.91
CA GLN A 24 -30.33 4.37 21.44
C GLN A 24 -29.52 5.05 20.35
N VAL A 25 -30.20 5.49 19.29
CA VAL A 25 -29.64 6.31 18.23
C VAL A 25 -29.32 7.68 18.83
N ILE A 26 -28.05 8.07 18.82
CA ILE A 26 -27.60 9.41 19.23
C ILE A 26 -28.04 10.39 18.15
N SER A 27 -28.59 11.55 18.53
CA SER A 27 -28.95 12.58 17.56
C SER A 27 -27.71 13.06 16.79
N ALA A 28 -27.87 13.43 15.51
CA ALA A 28 -26.76 13.94 14.71
C ALA A 28 -26.10 15.18 15.36
N LYS A 29 -26.88 15.99 16.08
CA LYS A 29 -26.41 17.17 16.80
C LYS A 29 -25.52 16.80 17.99
N ASP A 30 -25.91 15.81 18.79
CA ASP A 30 -25.13 15.37 19.95
C ASP A 30 -23.84 14.65 19.52
N PHE A 31 -23.93 13.85 18.43
CA PHE A 31 -22.77 13.22 17.83
C PHE A 31 -21.78 14.27 17.30
N ALA A 32 -22.27 15.27 16.56
CA ALA A 32 -21.43 16.34 16.02
C ALA A 32 -20.74 17.15 17.13
N THR A 33 -21.41 17.38 18.26
CA THR A 33 -20.82 18.09 19.41
C THR A 33 -19.67 17.29 20.05
N LYS A 34 -19.79 15.97 20.16
CA LYS A 34 -18.76 15.10 20.78
C LYS A 34 -17.63 14.69 19.84
N ALA A 35 -17.90 14.59 18.54
CA ALA A 35 -16.94 14.18 17.53
C ALA A 35 -16.32 15.37 16.77
N HIS A 36 -16.50 16.60 17.27
CA HIS A 36 -16.07 17.81 16.60
C HIS A 36 -14.54 17.86 16.49
N VAL A 37 -14.04 18.00 15.26
CA VAL A 37 -12.64 18.33 14.99
C VAL A 37 -12.57 19.81 14.60
N PRO A 38 -11.92 20.67 15.39
CA PRO A 38 -11.79 22.08 15.06
C PRO A 38 -10.94 22.26 13.80
N ILE A 39 -11.45 23.05 12.86
CA ILE A 39 -10.77 23.30 11.59
C ILE A 39 -9.58 24.23 11.82
N GLN A 40 -8.42 23.78 11.37
CA GLN A 40 -7.17 24.53 11.37
C GLN A 40 -6.98 25.18 10.00
N VAL A 41 -6.72 26.49 10.01
CA VAL A 41 -6.49 27.26 8.78
C VAL A 41 -5.07 26.99 8.29
N TYR A 42 -4.94 26.58 7.02
CA TYR A 42 -3.66 26.44 6.38
C TYR A 42 -3.24 27.79 5.79
N GLN A 43 -2.17 28.38 6.33
CA GLN A 43 -1.56 29.58 5.78
C GLN A 43 -0.31 29.21 4.99
N ASN A 44 -0.38 29.42 3.68
CA ASN A 44 0.75 29.26 2.79
C ASN A 44 1.28 30.65 2.43
N ASN A 45 2.24 31.18 3.20
CA ASN A 45 2.79 32.53 3.07
C ASN A 45 3.66 32.68 1.81
N GLY A 46 3.12 32.35 0.63
CA GLY A 46 3.82 32.37 -0.65
C GLY A 46 4.76 31.18 -0.91
N VAL A 47 4.81 30.17 -0.03
CA VAL A 47 5.72 29.03 -0.19
C VAL A 47 5.19 28.06 -1.24
N VAL A 48 5.94 27.90 -2.33
CA VAL A 48 5.62 26.91 -3.37
C VAL A 48 6.23 25.56 -2.99
N GLY A 49 5.53 24.79 -2.15
CA GLY A 49 6.04 23.52 -1.61
C GLY A 49 6.58 22.55 -2.67
N TYR A 50 5.97 22.48 -3.86
CA TYR A 50 6.44 21.62 -4.95
C TYR A 50 7.84 21.97 -5.46
N SER A 51 8.24 23.24 -5.41
CA SER A 51 9.59 23.66 -5.83
C SER A 51 10.70 23.07 -4.94
N LYS A 52 10.34 22.63 -3.74
CA LYS A 52 11.24 21.96 -2.78
C LYS A 52 11.25 20.44 -2.95
N ILE A 53 10.46 19.89 -3.87
CA ILE A 53 10.42 18.44 -4.14
C ILE A 53 11.38 18.14 -5.29
N THR A 54 12.51 17.53 -4.97
CA THR A 54 13.43 17.01 -5.98
C THR A 54 12.94 15.65 -6.49
N ALA A 55 12.57 15.58 -7.77
CA ALA A 55 12.42 14.31 -8.45
C ALA A 55 13.82 13.78 -8.78
N GLN A 56 14.11 12.56 -8.34
CA GLN A 56 15.33 11.87 -8.76
C GLN A 56 15.02 11.05 -10.00
N ASN A 57 15.94 11.07 -10.97
CA ASN A 57 15.87 10.12 -12.07
C ASN A 57 16.02 8.71 -11.51
N PHE A 58 15.35 7.75 -12.15
CA PHE A 58 15.64 6.35 -11.89
C PHE A 58 17.10 6.10 -12.29
N ALA A 59 17.98 5.86 -11.32
CA ALA A 59 19.32 5.39 -11.60
C ALA A 59 19.19 3.95 -12.11
N TYR A 60 19.28 3.77 -13.43
CA TYR A 60 19.28 2.45 -14.05
C TYR A 60 20.61 1.72 -13.87
N GLU A 61 21.65 2.45 -13.47
CA GLU A 61 23.01 1.95 -13.37
C GLU A 61 23.47 1.95 -11.91
N SER A 62 23.97 0.79 -11.49
CA SER A 62 24.74 0.51 -10.27
C SER A 62 24.02 0.09 -8.98
N ASP A 63 22.89 -0.62 -9.03
CA ASP A 63 22.48 -1.43 -7.87
C ASP A 63 22.26 -2.89 -8.25
N THR A 64 22.98 -3.75 -7.54
CA THR A 64 22.79 -5.20 -7.46
C THR A 64 21.32 -5.54 -7.59
N THR A 65 21.01 -6.50 -8.45
CA THR A 65 19.74 -7.24 -8.51
C THR A 65 19.47 -7.96 -7.18
N ALA A 66 19.33 -7.21 -6.09
CA ALA A 66 18.71 -7.65 -4.88
C ALA A 66 17.26 -7.92 -5.27
N SER A 67 16.98 -9.19 -5.57
CA SER A 67 15.66 -9.68 -5.93
C SER A 67 14.60 -9.03 -5.04
N PHE A 68 13.86 -8.07 -5.60
CA PHE A 68 12.68 -7.48 -4.95
C PHE A 68 11.61 -8.55 -4.65
N LEU A 69 11.71 -9.72 -5.31
CA LEU A 69 10.90 -10.89 -5.04
C LEU A 69 11.53 -11.67 -3.88
N ARG A 70 10.77 -11.80 -2.78
CA ARG A 70 11.22 -12.64 -1.67
C ARG A 70 11.16 -14.10 -2.11
N LYS A 71 12.03 -14.95 -1.54
CA LYS A 71 12.07 -16.40 -1.83
C LYS A 71 10.68 -17.06 -1.71
N ILE A 72 9.87 -16.62 -0.74
CA ILE A 72 8.49 -17.04 -0.52
C ILE A 72 7.55 -16.68 -1.68
N ASP A 73 7.71 -15.50 -2.28
CA ASP A 73 6.92 -15.04 -3.42
C ASP A 73 7.29 -15.87 -4.66
N MET A 74 8.58 -16.12 -4.88
CA MET A 74 9.10 -16.98 -5.96
C MET A 74 8.62 -18.43 -5.83
N LEU A 75 8.64 -18.99 -4.62
CA LEU A 75 8.19 -20.35 -4.36
C LEU A 75 6.70 -20.52 -4.68
N TRP A 76 5.86 -19.54 -4.31
CA TRP A 76 4.45 -19.56 -4.66
C TRP A 76 4.21 -19.44 -6.16
N LEU A 77 4.93 -18.55 -6.84
CA LEU A 77 4.85 -18.38 -8.30
C LEU A 77 5.25 -19.68 -9.00
N TYR A 78 6.36 -20.31 -8.60
CA TYR A 78 6.81 -21.59 -9.13
C TYR A 78 5.78 -22.71 -8.90
N GLY A 79 5.16 -22.75 -7.73
CA GLY A 79 4.14 -23.76 -7.44
C GLY A 79 2.87 -23.58 -8.26
N LYS A 80 2.40 -22.34 -8.43
CA LYS A 80 1.27 -22.02 -9.31
C LYS A 80 1.58 -22.36 -10.76
N TRP A 81 2.79 -22.04 -11.19
CA TRP A 81 3.31 -22.35 -12.52
C TRP A 81 3.34 -23.86 -12.81
N ASN A 82 3.81 -24.68 -11.86
CA ASN A 82 3.83 -26.14 -11.99
C ASN A 82 2.46 -26.81 -11.73
N ASN A 83 1.36 -26.04 -11.75
CA ASN A 83 0.01 -26.52 -11.46
C ASN A 83 -0.09 -27.30 -10.13
N LEU A 84 0.76 -26.98 -9.16
CA LEU A 84 0.68 -27.58 -7.84
C LEU A 84 -0.55 -27.02 -7.14
N SER A 85 -1.31 -27.88 -6.47
CA SER A 85 -2.48 -27.47 -5.68
C SER A 85 -2.06 -26.60 -4.49
N LEU A 86 -1.98 -25.28 -4.73
CA LEU A 86 -1.69 -24.23 -3.76
C LEU A 86 -2.90 -23.30 -3.64
N SER A 87 -3.11 -22.76 -2.45
CA SER A 87 -4.09 -21.71 -2.20
C SER A 87 -3.75 -20.42 -2.98
N GLY A 88 -4.69 -19.48 -3.04
CA GLY A 88 -4.38 -18.12 -3.47
C GLY A 88 -3.32 -17.49 -2.57
N TRP A 89 -2.65 -16.43 -3.04
CA TRP A 89 -1.52 -15.79 -2.35
C TRP A 89 -1.78 -15.56 -0.85
N ASN A 90 -2.94 -14.99 -0.50
CA ASN A 90 -3.31 -14.73 0.90
C ASN A 90 -3.35 -16.00 1.75
N GLY A 91 -4.01 -17.06 1.25
CA GLY A 91 -4.08 -18.34 1.98
C GLY A 91 -2.75 -19.09 2.02
N TYR A 92 -1.84 -18.80 1.09
CA TYR A 92 -0.47 -19.34 1.12
C TYR A 92 0.36 -18.65 2.20
N ILE A 93 0.31 -17.31 2.25
CA ILE A 93 0.97 -16.53 3.31
C ILE A 93 0.39 -16.85 4.69
N GLU A 94 -0.93 -16.98 4.81
CA GLU A 94 -1.58 -17.34 6.07
C GLU A 94 -1.03 -18.66 6.64
N ARG A 95 -0.94 -19.70 5.80
CA ARG A 95 -0.39 -21.01 6.18
C ARG A 95 1.08 -20.93 6.59
N LEU A 96 1.87 -20.09 5.95
CA LEU A 96 3.27 -19.90 6.32
C LEU A 96 3.42 -19.12 7.63
N SER A 97 2.56 -18.13 7.85
CA SER A 97 2.57 -17.32 9.07
C SER A 97 1.98 -18.04 10.29
N SER A 98 1.15 -19.08 10.10
CA SER A 98 0.45 -19.74 11.22
C SER A 98 1.36 -20.58 12.11
N ASN A 99 2.53 -21.01 11.62
CA ASN A 99 3.35 -22.02 12.30
C ASN A 99 4.74 -21.55 12.74
N SER A 100 5.26 -20.41 12.26
CA SER A 100 6.69 -20.09 12.49
C SER A 100 7.11 -18.62 12.41
N MET A 101 6.19 -17.65 12.31
CA MET A 101 6.58 -16.23 12.27
C MET A 101 6.00 -15.45 13.45
N ASP A 102 6.87 -14.75 14.18
CA ASP A 102 6.45 -13.68 15.09
C ASP A 102 5.81 -12.57 14.27
N TYR A 103 4.49 -12.45 14.35
CA TYR A 103 3.74 -11.36 13.73
C TYR A 103 3.05 -10.51 14.80
N SER A 104 2.94 -9.22 14.49
CA SER A 104 2.20 -8.27 15.32
C SER A 104 0.81 -8.03 14.74
N ILE A 105 -0.22 -8.26 15.56
CA ILE A 105 -1.60 -7.93 15.19
C ILE A 105 -1.75 -6.42 15.11
N SER A 106 -2.43 -5.91 14.09
CA SER A 106 -2.72 -4.48 13.95
C SER A 106 -4.08 -4.12 14.57
N ARG A 107 -4.23 -2.91 15.09
CA ARG A 107 -5.53 -2.34 15.50
C ARG A 107 -5.99 -1.32 14.48
N ILE A 108 -7.23 -1.46 14.02
CA ILE A 108 -7.90 -0.49 13.16
C ILE A 108 -8.75 0.42 14.03
N LEU A 109 -8.55 1.73 13.89
CA LEU A 109 -9.30 2.77 14.57
C LEU A 109 -9.95 3.69 13.55
N PHE A 110 -11.21 4.04 13.79
CA PHE A 110 -11.91 5.08 13.04
C PHE A 110 -11.70 6.41 13.77
N LEU A 111 -11.11 7.38 13.08
CA LEU A 111 -10.90 8.71 13.63
C LEU A 111 -12.14 9.59 13.42
N PRO A 112 -12.34 10.63 14.25
CA PRO A 112 -13.45 11.56 14.08
C PRO A 112 -13.51 12.17 12.68
N PHE A 113 -14.73 12.43 12.19
CA PHE A 113 -14.94 12.97 10.86
C PHE A 113 -14.74 14.48 10.86
N ILE A 114 -13.99 15.00 9.90
CA ILE A 114 -13.86 16.45 9.70
C ILE A 114 -15.01 16.91 8.78
N PRO A 115 -15.94 17.76 9.23
CA PRO A 115 -17.17 18.08 8.48
C PRO A 115 -16.93 19.14 7.38
N GLN A 116 -15.91 18.94 6.55
CA GLN A 116 -15.60 19.76 5.38
C GLN A 116 -15.20 18.90 4.17
N PRO A 117 -15.32 19.42 2.94
CA PRO A 117 -14.89 18.72 1.74
C PRO A 117 -13.40 18.37 1.79
N ALA A 118 -13.06 17.12 1.49
CA ALA A 118 -11.70 16.60 1.59
C ALA A 118 -10.69 17.37 0.71
N SER A 119 -11.15 17.96 -0.40
CA SER A 119 -10.30 18.69 -1.35
C SER A 119 -9.85 20.06 -0.86
N VAL A 120 -10.37 20.58 0.26
CA VAL A 120 -10.02 21.89 0.81
C VAL A 120 -8.70 21.81 1.58
N TYR A 121 -7.79 22.76 1.35
CA TYR A 121 -6.47 22.79 2.01
C TYR A 121 -6.56 22.76 3.54
N ASN A 122 -7.47 23.54 4.14
CA ASN A 122 -7.70 23.55 5.59
C ASN A 122 -8.08 22.16 6.11
N THR A 123 -8.90 21.40 5.37
CA THR A 123 -9.31 20.04 5.75
C THR A 123 -8.13 19.07 5.71
N ILE A 124 -7.29 19.14 4.66
CA ILE A 124 -6.09 18.31 4.55
C ILE A 124 -5.09 18.65 5.64
N TYR A 125 -4.83 19.94 5.85
CA TYR A 125 -3.93 20.43 6.91
C TYR A 125 -4.39 20.01 8.30
N THR A 126 -5.67 20.23 8.63
CA THR A 126 -6.28 19.78 9.89
C THR A 126 -6.06 18.27 10.09
N THR A 127 -6.21 17.49 9.03
CA THR A 127 -6.02 16.02 9.10
C THR A 127 -4.58 15.63 9.39
N LEU A 128 -3.62 16.32 8.77
CA LEU A 128 -2.20 16.10 9.06
C LEU A 128 -1.90 16.42 10.53
N LEU A 129 -2.44 17.52 11.06
CA LEU A 129 -2.28 17.88 12.48
C LEU A 129 -2.93 16.84 13.40
N CYS A 130 -4.13 16.35 13.10
CA CYS A 130 -4.75 15.26 13.84
C CYS A 130 -3.92 13.97 13.78
N ALA A 131 -3.29 13.66 12.64
CA ALA A 131 -2.39 12.52 12.52
C ALA A 131 -1.13 12.70 13.39
N LEU A 132 -0.57 13.92 13.45
CA LEU A 132 0.56 14.26 14.33
C LEU A 132 0.20 14.04 15.79
N GLU A 133 -0.92 14.60 16.23
CA GLU A 133 -1.39 14.52 17.61
C GLU A 133 -1.65 13.08 18.03
N ASN A 134 -2.33 12.29 17.18
CA ASN A 134 -2.56 10.87 17.45
C ASN A 134 -1.27 10.08 17.55
N ALA A 135 -0.31 10.32 16.66
CA ALA A 135 0.97 9.64 16.73
C ALA A 135 1.78 10.04 17.98
N LYS A 136 1.75 11.32 18.39
CA LYS A 136 2.34 11.75 19.68
C LYS A 136 1.68 11.04 20.86
N ARG A 137 0.35 10.94 20.87
CA ARG A 137 -0.42 10.26 21.93
C ARG A 137 0.00 8.79 22.15
N TYR A 138 0.42 8.11 21.09
CA TYR A 138 0.85 6.71 21.14
C TYR A 138 2.38 6.54 21.12
N GLY A 139 3.16 7.62 21.24
CA GLY A 139 4.62 7.56 21.26
C GLY A 139 5.24 7.09 19.93
N HIS A 140 4.59 7.36 18.79
CA HIS A 140 5.10 6.97 17.48
C HIS A 140 5.91 8.08 16.83
N ASP A 141 7.15 7.79 16.43
CA ASP A 141 8.04 8.73 15.75
C ASP A 141 7.75 8.82 14.25
N VAL A 142 7.47 7.68 13.61
CA VAL A 142 7.20 7.60 12.17
C VAL A 142 5.72 7.78 11.89
N ARG A 143 5.40 8.74 11.00
CA ARG A 143 4.02 9.11 10.68
C ARG A 143 3.81 9.03 9.18
N ILE A 144 3.28 7.89 8.74
CA ILE A 144 2.90 7.68 7.35
C ILE A 144 1.41 8.02 7.19
N VAL A 145 1.11 8.94 6.28
CA VAL A 145 -0.29 9.27 5.93
C VAL A 145 -0.48 8.96 4.45
N THR A 146 -1.51 8.16 4.15
CA THR A 146 -1.85 7.79 2.78
C THR A 146 -3.04 8.60 2.31
N PHE A 147 -3.01 9.05 1.05
CA PHE A 147 -4.08 9.82 0.42
C PHE A 147 -4.31 9.35 -1.01
N ASP A 148 -5.55 9.47 -1.48
CA ASP A 148 -5.87 9.35 -2.91
C ASP A 148 -5.20 10.45 -3.73
N GLN A 149 -5.02 10.22 -5.03
CA GLN A 149 -4.16 11.04 -5.88
C GLN A 149 -4.40 12.56 -5.80
N PRO A 150 -5.65 13.08 -5.88
CA PRO A 150 -5.87 14.53 -5.79
C PRO A 150 -5.48 15.13 -4.43
N LEU A 151 -5.66 14.36 -3.35
CA LEU A 151 -5.35 14.79 -1.99
C LEU A 151 -3.86 14.62 -1.68
N TYR A 152 -3.24 13.55 -2.18
CA TYR A 152 -1.81 13.27 -2.08
C TYR A 152 -1.00 14.46 -2.59
N THR A 153 -1.33 14.97 -3.78
CA THR A 153 -0.63 16.11 -4.36
C THR A 153 -0.68 17.30 -3.43
N LYS A 154 -1.86 17.68 -2.92
CA LYS A 154 -2.00 18.83 -2.00
C LYS A 154 -1.29 18.61 -0.66
N ALA A 155 -1.42 17.41 -0.07
CA ALA A 155 -0.76 17.04 1.18
C ALA A 155 0.77 17.07 1.05
N ARG A 156 1.32 16.61 -0.07
CA ARG A 156 2.76 16.74 -0.39
C ARG A 156 3.19 18.20 -0.45
N GLY A 157 2.40 19.06 -1.09
CA GLY A 157 2.67 20.50 -1.15
C GLY A 157 2.69 21.14 0.24
N ILE A 158 1.74 20.79 1.11
CA ILE A 158 1.69 21.27 2.50
C ILE A 158 2.94 20.85 3.29
N VAL A 159 3.28 19.55 3.27
CA VAL A 159 4.43 19.02 4.02
C VAL A 159 5.75 19.58 3.49
N ALA A 160 5.90 19.72 2.18
CA ALA A 160 7.12 20.29 1.59
C ALA A 160 7.26 21.80 1.86
N ALA A 161 6.14 22.51 2.03
CA ALA A 161 6.16 23.92 2.42
C ALA A 161 6.48 24.13 3.91
N ALA A 162 6.36 23.09 4.74
CA ALA A 162 6.60 23.18 6.17
C ALA A 162 8.05 23.61 6.48
N PRO A 163 8.29 24.35 7.58
CA PRO A 163 9.64 24.64 8.05
C PRO A 163 10.43 23.37 8.31
N GLU A 164 11.72 23.40 7.97
CA GLU A 164 12.62 22.27 8.20
C GLU A 164 12.70 21.93 9.70
N GLY A 165 12.71 20.64 10.03
CA GLY A 165 12.71 20.15 11.41
C GLY A 165 11.37 20.24 12.15
N SER A 166 10.34 20.87 11.58
CA SER A 166 9.00 20.90 12.18
C SER A 166 8.38 19.50 12.26
N ASP A 167 7.39 19.31 13.14
CA ASP A 167 6.70 18.01 13.21
C ASP A 167 5.95 17.68 11.92
N LEU A 168 5.45 18.71 11.22
CA LEU A 168 4.76 18.56 9.96
C LEU A 168 5.71 18.09 8.84
N SER A 169 6.96 18.59 8.81
CA SER A 169 7.95 18.16 7.81
C SER A 169 8.40 16.70 8.01
N LYS A 170 8.17 16.11 9.18
CA LYS A 170 8.47 14.70 9.49
C LYS A 170 7.40 13.73 8.99
N ILE A 171 6.25 14.22 8.51
CA ILE A 171 5.21 13.34 7.98
C ILE A 171 5.62 12.79 6.61
N VAL A 172 5.55 11.47 6.48
CA VAL A 172 5.74 10.78 5.20
C VAL A 172 4.38 10.63 4.52
N ILE A 173 4.16 11.43 3.48
CA ILE A 173 2.95 11.35 2.67
C ILE A 173 3.14 10.28 1.58
N ARG A 174 2.23 9.32 1.50
CA ARG A 174 2.23 8.23 0.50
C ARG A 174 0.98 8.28 -0.37
N LEU A 175 1.14 7.94 -1.64
CA LEU A 175 0.00 7.75 -2.55
C LEU A 175 -0.75 6.49 -2.14
N GLY A 176 -2.08 6.55 -2.12
CA GLY A 176 -2.94 5.42 -1.79
C GLY A 176 -2.62 4.23 -2.69
N GLY A 177 -2.59 3.01 -2.12
CA GLY A 177 -2.09 1.83 -2.81
C GLY A 177 -2.79 1.53 -4.15
N PHE A 178 -4.09 1.81 -4.22
CA PHE A 178 -4.86 1.73 -5.47
C PHE A 178 -4.31 2.68 -6.55
N HIS A 179 -4.17 3.96 -6.22
CA HIS A 179 -3.65 4.96 -7.16
C HIS A 179 -2.18 4.75 -7.49
N LEU A 180 -1.38 4.27 -6.53
CA LEU A 180 0.01 3.90 -6.76
C LEU A 180 0.12 2.80 -7.81
N LEU A 181 -0.61 1.70 -7.62
CA LEU A 181 -0.59 0.57 -8.53
C LEU A 181 -1.16 0.94 -9.91
N SER A 182 -2.23 1.74 -9.94
CA SER A 182 -2.82 2.27 -11.17
C SER A 182 -1.80 3.14 -11.94
N SER A 183 -1.10 4.04 -11.23
CA SER A 183 -0.06 4.89 -11.83
C SER A 183 1.12 4.07 -12.34
N PHE A 184 1.52 3.02 -11.60
CA PHE A 184 2.60 2.12 -11.99
C PHE A 184 2.29 1.38 -13.30
N PHE A 185 1.08 0.82 -13.44
CA PHE A 185 0.67 0.18 -14.69
C PHE A 185 0.53 1.15 -15.85
N GLY A 186 -0.01 2.36 -15.59
CA GLY A 186 -0.04 3.42 -16.58
C GLY A 186 1.36 3.81 -17.07
N ALA A 187 2.33 3.90 -16.15
CA ALA A 187 3.72 4.19 -16.49
C ALA A 187 4.37 3.07 -17.31
N ILE A 188 4.13 1.79 -16.98
CA ILE A 188 4.57 0.66 -17.80
C ILE A 188 4.01 0.78 -19.22
N GLY A 189 2.71 0.99 -19.36
CA GLY A 189 2.07 1.10 -20.68
C GLY A 189 2.59 2.27 -21.50
N TYR A 190 2.90 3.39 -20.85
CA TYR A 190 3.47 4.57 -21.51
C TYR A 190 4.93 4.35 -21.92
N ILE A 191 5.79 3.93 -20.98
CA ILE A 191 7.24 3.76 -21.22
C ILE A 191 7.50 2.64 -22.22
N MET A 192 6.76 1.54 -22.12
CA MET A 192 6.96 0.35 -22.93
C MET A 192 6.06 0.31 -24.18
N GLN A 193 5.48 1.46 -24.57
CA GLN A 193 4.67 1.54 -25.78
C GLN A 193 5.49 1.11 -27.00
N GLY A 194 4.97 0.18 -27.79
CA GLY A 194 5.66 -0.35 -28.98
C GLY A 194 6.75 -1.40 -28.68
N SER A 195 6.95 -1.81 -27.43
CA SER A 195 7.97 -2.80 -27.05
C SER A 195 7.60 -4.26 -27.35
N GLY A 196 6.37 -4.54 -27.80
CA GLY A 196 5.86 -5.91 -27.87
C GLY A 196 5.16 -6.41 -26.59
N ILE A 197 5.23 -5.65 -25.47
CA ILE A 197 4.64 -6.09 -24.20
C ILE A 197 3.13 -6.29 -24.29
N LYS A 198 2.44 -5.48 -25.11
CA LYS A 198 1.00 -5.60 -25.31
C LYS A 198 0.67 -6.90 -26.04
N GLU A 199 1.45 -7.23 -27.05
CA GLU A 199 1.31 -8.44 -27.86
C GLU A 199 1.54 -9.69 -27.00
N VAL A 200 2.59 -9.70 -26.17
CA VAL A 200 2.85 -10.81 -25.23
C VAL A 200 1.72 -10.97 -24.21
N LEU A 201 1.23 -9.87 -23.62
CA LEU A 201 0.14 -9.93 -22.64
C LEU A 201 -1.20 -10.31 -23.27
N SER A 202 -1.39 -10.08 -24.57
CA SER A 202 -2.60 -10.48 -25.30
C SER A 202 -2.79 -11.99 -25.39
N LEU A 203 -1.72 -12.78 -25.18
CA LEU A 203 -1.80 -14.24 -25.09
C LEU A 203 -2.59 -14.73 -23.87
N ILE A 204 -2.76 -13.86 -22.86
CA ILE A 204 -3.34 -14.21 -21.56
C ILE A 204 -4.59 -13.37 -21.28
N TYR A 205 -4.59 -12.11 -21.70
CA TYR A 205 -5.68 -11.19 -21.45
C TYR A 205 -6.44 -10.83 -22.72
N ALA A 206 -7.77 -10.73 -22.59
CA ALA A 206 -8.60 -10.16 -23.65
C ALA A 206 -8.17 -8.71 -23.94
N PRO A 207 -8.12 -8.27 -25.22
CA PRO A 207 -7.62 -6.95 -25.62
C PRO A 207 -8.19 -5.78 -24.82
N ASN A 208 -9.51 -5.77 -24.57
CA ASN A 208 -10.19 -4.73 -23.80
C ASN A 208 -9.71 -4.60 -22.35
N THR A 209 -9.23 -5.70 -21.75
CA THR A 209 -8.66 -5.68 -20.40
C THR A 209 -7.27 -5.07 -20.44
N LEU A 210 -6.50 -5.37 -21.48
CA LEU A 210 -5.13 -4.95 -21.64
C LEU A 210 -5.01 -3.44 -21.86
N ASP A 211 -5.91 -2.84 -22.66
CA ASP A 211 -5.95 -1.40 -22.84
C ASP A 211 -6.26 -0.66 -21.54
N LYS A 212 -7.21 -1.19 -20.75
CA LYS A 212 -7.53 -0.64 -19.43
C LYS A 212 -6.39 -0.87 -18.43
N MET A 213 -5.68 -1.98 -18.52
CA MET A 213 -4.53 -2.29 -17.69
C MET A 213 -3.38 -1.32 -17.94
N LEU A 214 -2.93 -1.20 -19.19
CA LEU A 214 -1.77 -0.40 -19.58
C LEU A 214 -2.03 1.11 -19.49
N THR A 215 -3.29 1.52 -19.32
CA THR A 215 -3.66 2.89 -18.96
C THR A 215 -3.89 3.09 -17.46
N GLY A 216 -3.68 2.05 -16.63
CA GLY A 216 -3.83 2.11 -15.18
C GLY A 216 -5.25 1.95 -14.63
N HIS A 217 -6.26 1.76 -15.48
CA HIS A 217 -7.68 1.72 -15.09
C HIS A 217 -8.16 0.33 -14.60
N ALA A 218 -7.41 -0.76 -14.86
CA ALA A 218 -7.82 -2.13 -14.50
C ALA A 218 -6.74 -2.87 -13.66
N TYR A 219 -6.57 -2.49 -12.40
CA TYR A 219 -5.48 -3.02 -11.55
C TYR A 219 -5.77 -4.36 -10.84
N THR A 220 -7.02 -4.64 -10.42
CA THR A 220 -7.33 -5.76 -9.50
C THR A 220 -7.08 -7.14 -10.07
N LYS A 221 -7.14 -7.29 -11.40
CA LYS A 221 -6.96 -8.57 -12.09
C LYS A 221 -5.53 -8.77 -12.63
N VAL A 222 -4.72 -7.72 -12.62
CA VAL A 222 -3.51 -7.68 -13.43
C VAL A 222 -2.27 -8.06 -12.64
N HIS A 223 -2.15 -7.59 -11.40
CA HIS A 223 -0.91 -7.73 -10.62
C HIS A 223 -0.42 -9.18 -10.49
N THR A 224 -1.31 -10.06 -10.02
CA THR A 224 -0.96 -11.47 -9.79
C THR A 224 -0.71 -12.23 -11.10
N LEU A 225 -1.54 -12.01 -12.12
CA LEU A 225 -1.42 -12.70 -13.40
C LEU A 225 -0.21 -12.18 -14.20
N LEU A 226 0.13 -10.89 -14.12
CA LEU A 226 1.37 -10.35 -14.69
C LEU A 226 2.60 -10.98 -14.03
N HIS A 227 2.62 -11.10 -12.70
CA HIS A 227 3.72 -11.76 -11.99
C HIS A 227 3.86 -13.23 -12.41
N LEU A 228 2.74 -13.95 -12.55
CA LEU A 228 2.74 -15.33 -13.08
C LEU A 228 3.26 -15.38 -14.53
N THR A 229 2.90 -14.39 -15.35
CA THR A 229 3.38 -14.29 -16.75
C THR A 229 4.87 -13.99 -16.83
N LEU A 230 5.39 -13.08 -16.00
CA LEU A 230 6.83 -12.83 -15.96
C LEU A 230 7.59 -14.06 -15.44
N ALA A 231 7.03 -14.80 -14.48
CA ALA A 231 7.59 -16.07 -14.03
C ALA A 231 7.56 -17.15 -15.13
N THR A 232 6.55 -17.12 -16.01
CA THR A 232 6.43 -17.99 -17.20
C THR A 232 7.61 -17.77 -18.16
N ILE A 233 7.84 -16.50 -18.51
CA ILE A 233 8.88 -16.08 -19.44
C ILE A 233 10.27 -16.32 -18.83
N SER A 234 10.40 -16.15 -17.51
CA SER A 234 11.63 -16.46 -16.78
C SER A 234 12.00 -17.94 -16.77
N LYS A 235 11.14 -18.86 -17.22
CA LYS A 235 11.50 -20.29 -17.38
C LYS A 235 12.51 -20.54 -18.51
N GLU A 236 12.71 -19.57 -19.39
CA GLU A 236 13.88 -19.58 -20.29
C GLU A 236 15.20 -19.33 -19.54
N LEU A 237 15.15 -18.91 -18.26
CA LEU A 237 16.30 -19.00 -17.36
C LEU A 237 16.34 -20.41 -16.75
N VAL A 238 17.46 -21.08 -17.01
CA VAL A 238 17.81 -22.47 -16.70
C VAL A 238 17.51 -22.83 -15.23
N ILE A 239 16.41 -23.57 -14.99
CA ILE A 239 16.19 -24.32 -13.75
C ILE A 239 16.57 -25.76 -14.06
N ASP A 240 17.67 -26.25 -13.47
CA ASP A 240 18.08 -27.65 -13.60
C ASP A 240 17.20 -28.60 -12.77
N ASP A 241 17.35 -29.90 -13.01
CA ASP A 241 16.53 -30.95 -12.38
C ASP A 241 16.68 -31.00 -10.85
N ASP A 242 17.86 -30.66 -10.32
CA ASP A 242 18.15 -30.66 -8.87
C ASP A 242 17.46 -29.49 -8.17
N ILE A 243 17.53 -28.28 -8.75
CA ILE A 243 16.81 -27.11 -8.26
C ILE A 243 15.31 -27.36 -8.33
N ASN A 244 14.83 -27.95 -9.42
CA ASN A 244 13.42 -28.28 -9.61
C ASN A 244 12.93 -29.26 -8.52
N ALA A 245 13.68 -30.32 -8.23
CA ALA A 245 13.36 -31.27 -7.18
C ALA A 245 13.32 -30.62 -5.78
N ASN A 246 14.29 -29.75 -5.48
CA ASN A 246 14.36 -29.05 -4.20
C ASN A 246 13.16 -28.10 -4.00
N LEU A 247 12.78 -27.35 -5.03
CA LEU A 247 11.61 -26.45 -4.99
C LEU A 247 10.29 -27.22 -4.80
N GLN A 248 10.14 -28.38 -5.45
CA GLN A 248 8.96 -29.24 -5.28
C GLN A 248 8.85 -29.78 -3.85
N ASN A 249 9.97 -30.27 -3.28
CA ASN A 249 10.01 -30.75 -1.90
C ASN A 249 9.65 -29.64 -0.91
N THR A 250 10.29 -28.47 -1.07
CA THR A 250 10.01 -27.29 -0.24
C THR A 250 8.51 -26.92 -0.28
N ILE A 251 7.87 -26.95 -1.46
CA ILE A 251 6.42 -26.70 -1.57
C ILE A 251 5.58 -27.76 -0.87
N LYS A 252 6.00 -29.02 -0.95
CA LYS A 252 5.31 -30.12 -0.27
C LYS A 252 5.35 -29.92 1.24
N ASP A 253 6.49 -29.46 1.77
CA ASP A 253 6.61 -29.10 3.19
C ASP A 253 5.71 -27.92 3.56
N VAL A 254 5.51 -26.95 2.65
CA VAL A 254 4.62 -25.79 2.91
C VAL A 254 3.19 -26.31 3.04
N LYS A 255 2.81 -27.23 2.15
CA LYS A 255 1.48 -27.83 2.16
C LYS A 255 1.23 -28.62 3.43
N ASN A 256 2.23 -29.35 3.90
CA ASN A 256 2.15 -30.21 5.06
C ASN A 256 2.35 -29.47 6.39
N SER A 257 2.56 -28.15 6.36
CA SER A 257 2.80 -27.34 7.57
C SER A 257 4.03 -27.80 8.37
N THR A 258 4.98 -28.49 7.73
CA THR A 258 6.17 -29.09 8.37
C THR A 258 7.39 -28.17 8.38
N PHE A 259 7.21 -26.87 8.13
CA PHE A 259 8.28 -25.89 8.28
C PHE A 259 8.67 -25.77 9.76
N ILE A 260 9.87 -26.25 10.08
CA ILE A 260 10.58 -26.04 11.35
C ILE A 260 11.61 -24.93 11.12
#